data_AF-A0A124FQF4-F1
#
_entry.id   AF-A0A124FQF4-F1
#
_cell.length_a   1.000
_cell.length_b   1.000
_cell.length_c   1.000
_cell.angle_alpha   90.00
_cell.angle_beta   90.00
_cell.angle_gamma   90.00
#
_symmetry.space_group_name_H-M   'P 1'
#
loop_
_entity.id
_entity.type
_entity.pdbx_description
1 polymer ?
#
loop_
_entity_poly.entity_id
_entity_poly.type
_entity_poly.pdbx_seq_one_letter_code
_entity_poly.pdbx_strand_id
1 'polypeptide(L)'
;MANKSDWIKNAAGRWIPPEINGEKIIPFKGIGKHRPSGNRYGPPIHTSIDYPPDGNKQVESLKDALVKSGIRDGMVISTHHHLRNGDLVANQVFKAASELGIKDLVWFPSASFPCHEPIIEYLKDGTIHHIEGSMNGALGRFCSEGKMRGVGVLRSHGGRYQAIQDGEVKIDIAVIAAPTADPFGNANGLYGPSACGGLGYSLADMLYGDRVIVVTDHLVPFPCIPMQIVGNYVDFVVVMDKIGIPEQIVSGTTRITRSPDRLLIAENTARFCDAAGLIKDGFSFQAGAGGTSLAIGIYFHKMLKERGIKARFAVGGSTEYSVKMLEDGVLEYMLDAQTFDLTAVESMRNNSRHADISIFNCYNFHGKGTYTTMMDVMILGATEVDVHFNGNVVTHSDGILLHGIGGWQNCLHARCTILPVPLFRNRIPIIRDEVTTLCGPGELIDVIVTERGIAINPLRTDLLEKVKNSGLPLKSIVMKIPFTLLAEGVTIPFIDHVRAVCRLCIATEDVLKTIHQERRTPVNRDVLIAGALLADVGKLLEYEIVNGKVIKSDFGRYLRHPFSGVGLAFKHGVPEAVMHVIATHSKEGAGEKRSPESIIFHHADFIDFELVKG
;
A
#
# COMPACT_ATOMS: atom_id res chain seq x y z
N MET A 1 27.39 -6.50 -1.56
CA MET A 1 26.35 -6.16 -2.56
C MET A 1 26.90 -6.50 -3.94
N ALA A 2 26.14 -7.21 -4.78
CA ALA A 2 26.54 -7.51 -6.15
C ALA A 2 26.91 -6.22 -6.91
N ASN A 3 27.89 -6.31 -7.81
CA ASN A 3 28.25 -5.19 -8.68
C ASN A 3 27.02 -4.81 -9.51
N LYS A 4 26.71 -3.52 -9.68
CA LYS A 4 25.50 -3.08 -10.43
C LYS A 4 25.46 -3.60 -11.87
N SER A 5 26.61 -4.01 -12.41
CA SER A 5 26.75 -4.68 -13.71
C SER A 5 25.96 -6.00 -13.82
N ASP A 6 25.67 -6.64 -12.70
CA ASP A 6 25.10 -8.00 -12.66
C ASP A 6 23.59 -7.99 -12.37
N TRP A 7 22.99 -6.79 -12.27
CA TRP A 7 21.56 -6.63 -12.01
C TRP A 7 20.76 -7.01 -13.26
N ILE A 8 19.60 -7.61 -13.02
CA ILE A 8 18.70 -8.07 -14.08
C ILE A 8 17.53 -7.10 -14.20
N LYS A 9 17.15 -6.76 -15.43
CA LYS A 9 15.99 -5.93 -15.71
C LYS A 9 14.76 -6.83 -15.85
N ASN A 10 13.74 -6.63 -15.02
CA ASN A 10 12.51 -7.41 -15.07
C ASN A 10 11.56 -6.93 -16.18
N ALA A 11 10.43 -7.61 -16.38
CA ALA A 11 9.45 -7.26 -17.43
C ALA A 11 8.80 -5.89 -17.26
N ALA A 12 8.82 -5.32 -16.04
CA ALA A 12 8.34 -3.96 -15.77
C ALA A 12 9.45 -2.89 -15.91
N GLY A 13 10.62 -3.27 -16.45
CA GLY A 13 11.74 -2.38 -16.68
C GLY A 13 12.53 -2.00 -15.42
N ARG A 14 12.28 -2.65 -14.29
CA ARG A 14 12.99 -2.38 -13.02
C ARG A 14 14.22 -3.26 -12.88
N TRP A 15 15.32 -2.66 -12.43
CA TRP A 15 16.56 -3.37 -12.12
C TRP A 15 16.47 -4.00 -10.73
N ILE A 16 16.79 -5.29 -10.64
CA ILE A 16 16.79 -6.05 -9.39
C ILE A 16 18.10 -6.85 -9.27
N PRO A 17 18.59 -7.13 -8.05
CA PRO A 17 19.74 -8.01 -7.85
C PRO A 17 19.40 -9.45 -8.29
N PRO A 18 20.34 -10.28 -8.74
CA PRO A 18 20.06 -11.67 -9.13
C PRO A 18 19.79 -12.60 -7.94
N GLU A 19 20.18 -12.19 -6.74
CA GLU A 19 20.13 -12.98 -5.51
C GLU A 19 19.80 -12.07 -4.31
N ILE A 20 19.01 -12.58 -3.37
CA ILE A 20 18.67 -11.93 -2.10
C ILE A 20 18.86 -12.95 -0.98
N ASN A 21 19.62 -12.61 0.07
CA ASN A 21 19.86 -13.48 1.23
C ASN A 21 20.43 -14.88 0.89
N GLY A 22 21.20 -15.03 -0.19
CA GLY A 22 21.70 -16.34 -0.63
C GLY A 22 20.78 -17.05 -1.63
N GLU A 23 19.56 -16.54 -1.85
CA GLU A 23 18.54 -17.17 -2.67
C GLU A 23 18.39 -16.48 -4.03
N LYS A 24 18.35 -17.27 -5.10
CA LYS A 24 18.14 -16.77 -6.46
C LYS A 24 16.72 -16.23 -6.60
N ILE A 25 16.59 -15.01 -7.08
CA ILE A 25 15.27 -14.42 -7.26
C ILE A 25 14.72 -14.68 -8.66
N ILE A 26 13.40 -14.81 -8.75
CA ILE A 26 12.69 -14.91 -10.02
C ILE A 26 12.21 -13.51 -10.41
N PRO A 27 12.73 -12.91 -11.50
CA PRO A 27 12.26 -11.62 -11.96
C PRO A 27 10.78 -11.66 -12.31
N PHE A 28 10.07 -10.57 -12.06
CA PHE A 28 8.72 -10.38 -12.56
C PHE A 28 8.69 -10.59 -14.08
N LYS A 29 7.93 -11.59 -14.53
CA LYS A 29 7.84 -12.02 -15.94
C LYS A 29 6.71 -11.34 -16.72
N GLY A 30 5.94 -10.47 -16.07
CA GLY A 30 4.67 -9.94 -16.59
C GLY A 30 3.45 -10.68 -16.02
N ILE A 31 2.28 -10.10 -16.19
CA ILE A 31 1.02 -10.60 -15.62
C ILE A 31 0.68 -11.96 -16.23
N GLY A 32 0.37 -12.94 -15.35
CA GLY A 32 -0.03 -14.29 -15.75
C GLY A 32 1.05 -15.13 -16.46
N LYS A 33 2.31 -14.67 -16.46
CA LYS A 33 3.43 -15.35 -17.13
C LYS A 33 4.18 -16.32 -16.24
N HIS A 34 4.17 -16.11 -14.93
CA HIS A 34 4.70 -17.09 -13.97
C HIS A 34 3.67 -18.21 -13.77
N ARG A 35 4.09 -19.46 -13.89
CA ARG A 35 3.28 -20.65 -13.65
C ARG A 35 4.07 -21.60 -12.76
N PRO A 36 3.61 -21.88 -11.53
CA PRO A 36 4.26 -22.86 -10.67
C PRO A 36 4.11 -24.27 -11.26
N SER A 37 5.07 -25.15 -10.98
CA SER A 37 5.06 -26.56 -11.34
C SER A 37 5.57 -27.41 -10.19
N GLY A 38 5.16 -28.67 -10.11
CA GLY A 38 5.56 -29.59 -9.03
C GLY A 38 4.44 -29.85 -8.02
N ASN A 39 4.82 -30.34 -6.85
CA ASN A 39 3.91 -30.61 -5.75
C ASN A 39 4.00 -29.48 -4.71
N ARG A 40 2.93 -29.28 -3.94
CA ARG A 40 2.99 -28.45 -2.73
C ARG A 40 3.99 -29.04 -1.75
N TYR A 41 4.60 -28.19 -0.93
CA TYR A 41 5.44 -28.62 0.18
C TYR A 41 4.64 -29.52 1.13
N GLY A 42 5.23 -30.65 1.51
CA GLY A 42 4.67 -31.56 2.49
C GLY A 42 5.41 -31.42 3.81
N PRO A 43 4.74 -31.06 4.91
CA PRO A 43 5.37 -31.00 6.24
C PRO A 43 5.76 -32.41 6.73
N PRO A 44 6.60 -32.52 7.77
CA PRO A 44 6.93 -33.80 8.41
C PRO A 44 5.68 -34.57 8.86
N ILE A 45 5.78 -35.91 8.85
CA ILE A 45 4.72 -36.78 9.38
C ILE A 45 4.94 -36.93 10.89
N HIS A 46 3.97 -36.50 11.68
CA HIS A 46 3.94 -36.70 13.13
C HIS A 46 3.03 -37.87 13.50
N THR A 47 3.30 -38.50 14.66
CA THR A 47 2.46 -39.58 15.21
C THR A 47 1.87 -39.15 16.54
N SER A 48 0.60 -39.48 16.79
CA SER A 48 -0.07 -39.17 18.06
C SER A 48 0.56 -39.87 19.27
N ILE A 49 1.41 -40.88 19.04
CA ILE A 49 2.16 -41.60 20.09
C ILE A 49 3.17 -40.67 20.78
N ASP A 50 3.66 -39.65 20.07
CA ASP A 50 4.64 -38.69 20.60
C ASP A 50 4.01 -37.61 21.49
N TYR A 51 2.68 -37.62 21.66
CA TYR A 51 1.93 -36.63 22.42
C TYR A 51 1.20 -37.25 23.62
N PRO A 52 0.85 -36.45 24.65
CA PRO A 52 0.17 -36.96 25.84
C PRO A 52 -1.13 -37.70 25.50
N PRO A 53 -1.37 -38.90 26.07
CA PRO A 53 -2.53 -39.72 25.74
C PRO A 53 -3.86 -39.12 26.22
N ASP A 54 -3.82 -38.20 27.19
CA ASP A 54 -4.97 -37.42 27.65
C ASP A 54 -5.26 -36.18 26.79
N GLY A 55 -4.42 -35.93 25.78
CA GLY A 55 -4.52 -34.79 24.88
C GLY A 55 -4.07 -33.46 25.49
N ASN A 56 -3.55 -33.43 26.72
CA ASN A 56 -3.12 -32.19 27.36
C ASN A 56 -1.71 -31.79 26.90
N LYS A 57 -1.64 -30.89 25.92
CA LYS A 57 -0.39 -30.38 25.34
C LYS A 57 0.12 -29.10 26.02
N GLN A 58 -0.38 -28.79 27.22
CA GLN A 58 0.06 -27.61 27.95
C GLN A 58 1.52 -27.71 28.38
N VAL A 59 2.23 -26.59 28.28
CA VAL A 59 3.60 -26.43 28.76
C VAL A 59 3.72 -25.14 29.58
N GLU A 60 4.76 -25.06 30.42
CA GLU A 60 4.83 -24.06 31.49
C GLU A 60 4.95 -22.63 30.98
N SER A 61 5.66 -22.43 29.87
CA SER A 61 5.94 -21.10 29.35
C SER A 61 6.25 -21.12 27.86
N LEU A 62 6.22 -19.95 27.23
CA LEU A 62 6.64 -19.79 25.85
C LEU A 62 8.10 -20.20 25.64
N LYS A 63 8.98 -19.93 26.62
CA LYS A 63 10.38 -20.35 26.59
C LYS A 63 10.51 -21.88 26.61
N ASP A 64 9.75 -22.57 27.47
CA ASP A 64 9.69 -24.03 27.51
C ASP A 64 9.16 -24.61 26.18
N ALA A 65 8.12 -24.02 25.61
CA ALA A 65 7.58 -24.41 24.31
C ALA A 65 8.62 -24.28 23.17
N LEU A 66 9.38 -23.19 23.14
CA LEU A 66 10.46 -22.99 22.14
C LEU A 66 11.58 -24.02 22.30
N VAL A 67 11.99 -24.31 23.54
CA VAL A 67 13.01 -25.34 23.82
C VAL A 67 12.52 -26.72 23.40
N LYS A 68 11.30 -27.11 23.76
CA LYS A 68 10.68 -28.38 23.36
C LYS A 68 10.44 -28.49 21.85
N SER A 69 10.28 -27.36 21.17
CA SER A 69 10.21 -27.27 19.71
C SER A 69 11.59 -27.42 19.04
N GLY A 70 12.68 -27.45 19.80
CA GLY A 70 14.03 -27.63 19.28
C GLY A 70 14.62 -26.37 18.63
N ILE A 71 14.27 -25.19 19.16
CA ILE A 71 14.79 -23.91 18.66
C ILE A 71 16.32 -23.91 18.56
N ARG A 72 16.86 -23.46 17.43
CA ARG A 72 18.29 -23.31 17.16
C ARG A 72 18.54 -22.13 16.22
N ASP A 73 19.81 -21.77 16.09
CA ASP A 73 20.21 -20.66 15.23
C ASP A 73 19.77 -20.87 13.78
N GLY A 74 19.41 -19.78 13.11
CA GLY A 74 19.03 -19.79 11.69
C GLY A 74 17.61 -20.26 11.37
N MET A 75 16.82 -20.67 12.37
CA MET A 75 15.43 -21.11 12.15
C MET A 75 14.49 -19.97 11.73
N VAL A 76 13.43 -20.34 11.01
CA VAL A 76 12.33 -19.47 10.63
C VAL A 76 11.21 -19.58 11.66
N ILE A 77 10.88 -18.45 12.32
CA ILE A 77 9.77 -18.37 13.26
C ILE A 77 8.66 -17.52 12.64
N SER A 78 7.46 -18.11 12.52
CA SER A 78 6.30 -17.41 11.99
C SER A 78 5.36 -16.92 13.10
N THR A 79 4.72 -15.78 12.86
CA THR A 79 3.64 -15.24 13.69
C THR A 79 2.53 -14.69 12.81
N HIS A 80 1.35 -14.49 13.39
CA HIS A 80 0.24 -13.79 12.74
C HIS A 80 -0.07 -12.45 13.42
N HIS A 81 -0.97 -11.67 12.82
CA HIS A 81 -1.19 -10.28 13.22
C HIS A 81 -2.67 -9.92 13.50
N HIS A 82 -3.51 -10.89 13.86
CA HIS A 82 -4.93 -10.60 14.15
C HIS A 82 -5.11 -9.71 15.39
N LEU A 83 -4.17 -9.72 16.34
CA LEU A 83 -4.14 -8.80 17.48
C LEU A 83 -3.68 -7.38 17.10
N ARG A 84 -3.22 -7.17 15.86
CA ARG A 84 -2.82 -5.87 15.27
C ARG A 84 -1.81 -5.12 16.16
N ASN A 85 -2.11 -3.89 16.56
CA ASN A 85 -1.22 -3.10 17.41
C ASN A 85 -1.31 -3.50 18.88
N GLY A 86 -2.26 -4.37 19.23
CA GLY A 86 -2.37 -4.93 20.57
C GLY A 86 -1.49 -6.17 20.80
N ASP A 87 -0.78 -6.68 19.79
CA ASP A 87 0.00 -7.92 19.94
C ASP A 87 1.09 -7.78 21.00
N LEU A 88 1.12 -8.75 21.92
CA LEU A 88 2.17 -8.90 22.93
C LEU A 88 3.02 -10.16 22.69
N VAL A 89 2.55 -11.11 21.89
CA VAL A 89 3.14 -12.45 21.78
C VAL A 89 4.46 -12.41 21.01
N ALA A 90 4.53 -11.73 19.86
CA ALA A 90 5.75 -11.72 19.05
C ALA A 90 6.94 -11.11 19.80
N ASN A 91 6.71 -10.05 20.59
CA ASN A 91 7.74 -9.47 21.45
C ASN A 91 8.25 -10.47 22.50
N GLN A 92 7.36 -11.28 23.11
CA GLN A 92 7.77 -12.30 24.08
C GLN A 92 8.52 -13.47 23.44
N VAL A 93 8.17 -13.87 22.21
CA VAL A 93 8.89 -14.91 21.45
C VAL A 93 10.37 -14.53 21.32
N PHE A 94 10.65 -13.33 20.81
CA PHE A 94 12.04 -12.93 20.55
C PHE A 94 12.80 -12.51 21.81
N LYS A 95 12.10 -12.04 22.85
CA LYS A 95 12.68 -11.94 24.18
C LYS A 95 13.17 -13.29 24.69
N ALA A 96 12.31 -14.31 24.65
CA ALA A 96 12.67 -15.66 25.10
C ALA A 96 13.80 -16.26 24.26
N ALA A 97 13.79 -16.08 22.94
CA ALA A 97 14.86 -16.54 22.06
C ALA A 97 16.22 -15.86 22.35
N SER A 98 16.22 -14.53 22.56
CA SER A 98 17.44 -13.78 22.93
C SER A 98 17.99 -14.23 24.30
N GLU A 99 17.11 -14.46 25.30
CA GLU A 99 17.52 -15.00 26.61
C GLU A 99 18.08 -16.43 26.54
N LEU A 100 17.66 -17.23 25.55
CA LEU A 100 18.24 -18.55 25.27
C LEU A 100 19.57 -18.46 24.52
N GLY A 101 19.99 -17.27 24.11
CA GLY A 101 21.21 -17.05 23.33
C GLY A 101 21.10 -17.43 21.86
N ILE A 102 19.89 -17.63 21.34
CA ILE A 102 19.65 -18.02 19.94
C ILE A 102 19.93 -16.86 19.01
N LYS A 103 20.54 -17.14 17.86
CA LYS A 103 20.94 -16.16 16.86
C LYS A 103 20.42 -16.48 15.47
N ASP A 104 20.49 -15.47 14.61
CA ASP A 104 20.24 -15.58 13.17
C ASP A 104 18.84 -16.07 12.78
N LEU A 105 17.85 -15.92 13.66
CA LEU A 105 16.46 -16.28 13.35
C LEU A 105 15.90 -15.41 12.22
N VAL A 106 15.06 -16.01 11.38
CA VAL A 106 14.24 -15.27 10.42
C VAL A 106 12.86 -15.08 11.02
N TRP A 107 12.44 -13.83 11.22
CA TRP A 107 11.07 -13.57 11.61
C TRP A 107 10.17 -13.52 10.37
N PHE A 108 9.18 -14.41 10.32
CA PHE A 108 8.26 -14.56 9.20
C PHE A 108 6.80 -14.19 9.55
N PRO A 109 6.52 -12.92 9.94
CA PRO A 109 5.18 -12.52 10.33
C PRO A 109 4.25 -12.40 9.12
N SER A 110 2.95 -12.62 9.31
CA SER A 110 1.97 -12.20 8.29
C SER A 110 1.87 -10.67 8.15
N ALA A 111 2.07 -9.92 9.23
CA ALA A 111 2.45 -8.50 9.21
C ALA A 111 3.05 -8.05 10.55
N SER A 112 3.91 -7.04 10.54
CA SER A 112 4.32 -6.29 11.73
C SER A 112 3.38 -5.12 12.01
N PHE A 113 3.48 -4.54 13.20
CA PHE A 113 2.75 -3.35 13.69
C PHE A 113 3.65 -2.49 14.57
N PRO A 114 3.32 -1.20 14.82
CA PRO A 114 4.11 -0.34 15.71
C PRO A 114 4.42 -0.92 17.09
N CYS A 115 3.53 -1.74 17.69
CA CYS A 115 3.82 -2.44 18.95
C CYS A 115 5.04 -3.37 18.92
N HIS A 116 5.52 -3.73 17.73
CA HIS A 116 6.70 -4.56 17.52
C HIS A 116 8.00 -3.74 17.42
N GLU A 117 7.98 -2.43 17.68
CA GLU A 117 9.19 -1.63 17.77
C GLU A 117 10.30 -2.23 18.67
N PRO A 118 9.99 -2.86 19.82
CA PRO A 118 11.02 -3.52 20.65
C PRO A 118 11.84 -4.59 19.93
N ILE A 119 11.31 -5.19 18.85
CA ILE A 119 12.02 -6.19 18.03
C ILE A 119 13.29 -5.61 17.38
N ILE A 120 13.40 -4.29 17.26
CA ILE A 120 14.62 -3.62 16.78
C ILE A 120 15.84 -4.00 17.64
N GLU A 121 15.69 -4.20 18.94
CA GLU A 121 16.80 -4.60 19.80
C GLU A 121 17.31 -6.01 19.45
N TYR A 122 16.39 -6.92 19.11
CA TYR A 122 16.72 -8.29 18.68
C TYR A 122 17.27 -8.36 17.24
N LEU A 123 16.99 -7.36 16.41
CA LEU A 123 17.66 -7.18 15.13
C LEU A 123 19.10 -6.67 15.31
N LYS A 124 19.34 -5.78 16.28
CA LYS A 124 20.67 -5.22 16.58
C LYS A 124 21.59 -6.24 17.25
N ASP A 125 21.08 -7.03 18.20
CA ASP A 125 21.87 -8.00 18.97
C ASP A 125 22.12 -9.32 18.21
N GLY A 126 21.57 -9.45 17.00
CA GLY A 126 21.71 -10.61 16.13
C GLY A 126 20.84 -11.82 16.48
N THR A 127 19.89 -11.70 17.41
CA THR A 127 18.88 -12.73 17.64
C THR A 127 18.05 -12.97 16.37
N ILE A 128 17.70 -11.88 15.68
CA ILE A 128 17.00 -11.91 14.39
C ILE A 128 17.97 -11.46 13.30
N HIS A 129 18.06 -12.22 12.21
CA HIS A 129 18.83 -11.87 11.03
C HIS A 129 18.13 -10.81 10.17
N HIS A 130 16.86 -11.07 9.85
CA HIS A 130 16.02 -10.21 9.03
C HIS A 130 14.53 -10.57 9.18
N ILE A 131 13.67 -9.73 8.60
CA ILE A 131 12.23 -9.92 8.59
C ILE A 131 11.76 -10.19 7.16
N GLU A 132 10.86 -11.15 7.03
CA GLU A 132 10.24 -11.54 5.79
C GLU A 132 8.71 -11.59 5.96
N GLY A 133 7.97 -10.69 5.32
CA GLY A 133 6.53 -10.53 5.56
C GLY A 133 6.04 -9.15 5.21
N SER A 134 4.89 -8.72 5.73
CA SER A 134 4.45 -7.32 5.59
C SER A 134 5.03 -6.47 6.72
N MET A 135 5.76 -5.39 6.40
CA MET A 135 6.42 -4.52 7.40
C MET A 135 5.85 -3.10 7.40
N ASN A 136 5.83 -2.46 8.57
CA ASN A 136 5.34 -1.08 8.73
C ASN A 136 6.10 -0.33 9.82
N GLY A 137 5.88 0.99 9.88
CA GLY A 137 6.35 1.84 10.99
C GLY A 137 7.85 1.75 11.24
N ALA A 138 8.23 1.59 12.52
CA ALA A 138 9.62 1.58 12.97
C ALA A 138 10.46 0.48 12.31
N LEU A 139 9.89 -0.72 12.14
CA LEU A 139 10.58 -1.85 11.50
C LEU A 139 10.80 -1.62 10.00
N GLY A 140 9.80 -1.04 9.31
CA GLY A 140 9.94 -0.64 7.91
C GLY A 140 11.02 0.43 7.71
N ARG A 141 11.08 1.42 8.62
CA ARG A 141 12.16 2.42 8.63
C ARG A 141 13.53 1.76 8.84
N PHE A 142 13.65 0.89 9.84
CA PHE A 142 14.89 0.17 10.12
C PHE A 142 15.38 -0.66 8.91
N CYS A 143 14.44 -1.31 8.20
CA CYS A 143 14.71 -1.99 6.94
C CYS A 143 15.22 -1.02 5.86
N SER A 144 14.57 0.13 5.69
CA SER A 144 14.92 1.13 4.66
C SER A 144 16.27 1.78 4.88
N GLU A 145 16.68 1.91 6.15
CA GLU A 145 17.98 2.43 6.55
C GLU A 145 19.11 1.39 6.38
N GLY A 146 18.81 0.17 5.91
CA GLY A 146 19.79 -0.88 5.64
C GLY A 146 20.42 -1.46 6.91
N LYS A 147 19.72 -1.41 8.04
CA LYS A 147 20.26 -1.81 9.35
C LYS A 147 20.01 -3.28 9.71
N MET A 148 19.23 -4.01 8.92
CA MET A 148 19.10 -5.46 9.03
C MET A 148 20.38 -6.13 8.52
N ARG A 149 20.76 -7.29 9.10
CA ARG A 149 21.93 -8.05 8.63
C ARG A 149 21.67 -8.69 7.26
N GLY A 150 20.45 -9.18 7.06
CA GLY A 150 19.92 -9.56 5.75
C GLY A 150 19.10 -8.45 5.09
N VAL A 151 18.66 -8.70 3.85
CA VAL A 151 17.70 -7.86 3.14
C VAL A 151 16.29 -8.25 3.59
N GLY A 152 15.51 -7.30 4.10
CA GLY A 152 14.11 -7.55 4.41
C GLY A 152 13.29 -7.86 3.15
N VAL A 153 12.44 -8.88 3.19
CA VAL A 153 11.63 -9.30 2.04
C VAL A 153 10.16 -8.99 2.30
N LEU A 154 9.60 -8.09 1.50
CA LEU A 154 8.20 -7.72 1.63
C LEU A 154 7.31 -8.71 0.86
N ARG A 155 6.36 -9.36 1.56
CA ARG A 155 5.41 -10.28 0.92
C ARG A 155 3.97 -9.83 1.14
N SER A 156 3.18 -9.86 0.06
CA SER A 156 1.73 -9.71 0.15
C SER A 156 1.12 -10.87 0.94
N HIS A 157 -0.09 -10.71 1.45
CA HIS A 157 -0.74 -11.77 2.23
C HIS A 157 -0.88 -13.08 1.43
N GLY A 158 -1.28 -13.00 0.16
CA GLY A 158 -1.30 -14.17 -0.73
C GLY A 158 0.10 -14.65 -1.11
N GLY A 159 1.04 -13.74 -1.33
CA GLY A 159 2.44 -14.09 -1.65
C GLY A 159 3.15 -14.81 -0.50
N ARG A 160 2.84 -14.44 0.76
CA ARG A 160 3.31 -15.15 1.94
C ARG A 160 2.75 -16.58 1.99
N TYR A 161 1.44 -16.73 1.79
CA TYR A 161 0.83 -18.07 1.77
C TYR A 161 1.48 -18.96 0.70
N GLN A 162 1.72 -18.41 -0.50
CA GLN A 162 2.38 -19.12 -1.60
C GLN A 162 3.81 -19.53 -1.25
N ALA A 163 4.60 -18.62 -0.69
CA ALA A 163 5.98 -18.92 -0.30
C ALA A 163 6.05 -20.10 0.68
N ILE A 164 5.10 -20.21 1.60
CA ILE A 164 4.98 -21.37 2.50
C ILE A 164 4.53 -22.62 1.73
N GLN A 165 3.40 -22.53 1.01
CA GLN A 165 2.78 -23.65 0.31
C GLN A 165 3.72 -24.30 -0.71
N ASP A 166 4.53 -23.48 -1.39
CA ASP A 166 5.40 -23.93 -2.46
C ASP A 166 6.81 -24.31 -1.95
N GLY A 167 7.06 -24.14 -0.65
CA GLY A 167 8.31 -24.53 0.00
C GLY A 167 9.48 -23.56 -0.22
N GLU A 168 9.22 -22.33 -0.69
CA GLU A 168 10.20 -21.24 -0.74
C GLU A 168 10.61 -20.83 0.68
N VAL A 169 9.65 -20.80 1.60
CA VAL A 169 9.88 -20.56 3.02
C VAL A 169 9.32 -21.72 3.81
N LYS A 170 10.16 -22.38 4.60
CA LYS A 170 9.77 -23.45 5.51
C LYS A 170 9.74 -22.89 6.92
N ILE A 171 8.63 -23.08 7.61
CA ILE A 171 8.45 -22.55 8.97
C ILE A 171 8.92 -23.63 9.94
N ASP A 172 10.01 -23.39 10.65
CA ASP A 172 10.49 -24.32 11.69
C ASP A 172 9.56 -24.28 12.92
N ILE A 173 9.17 -23.07 13.35
CA ILE A 173 8.28 -22.87 14.51
C ILE A 173 7.21 -21.82 14.17
N ALA A 174 5.94 -22.22 14.20
CA ALA A 174 4.80 -21.34 14.11
C ALA A 174 4.29 -21.00 15.51
N VAL A 175 4.19 -19.70 15.83
CA VAL A 175 3.59 -19.23 17.09
C VAL A 175 2.26 -18.52 16.79
N ILE A 176 1.17 -19.12 17.26
CA ILE A 176 -0.19 -18.69 17.01
C ILE A 176 -0.80 -18.15 18.30
N ALA A 177 -0.90 -16.83 18.41
CA ALA A 177 -1.71 -16.19 19.45
C ALA A 177 -3.21 -16.49 19.21
N ALA A 178 -3.89 -17.08 20.18
CA ALA A 178 -5.30 -17.42 20.08
C ALA A 178 -6.03 -16.99 21.37
N PRO A 179 -6.94 -16.01 21.30
CA PRO A 179 -7.69 -15.52 22.45
C PRO A 179 -8.44 -16.57 23.26
N THR A 180 -8.78 -17.73 22.69
CA THR A 180 -9.34 -18.87 23.43
C THR A 180 -8.79 -20.16 22.88
N ALA A 181 -8.35 -21.07 23.75
CA ALA A 181 -7.87 -22.39 23.37
C ALA A 181 -8.20 -23.44 24.44
N ASP A 182 -8.28 -24.71 24.05
CA ASP A 182 -8.30 -25.83 25.00
C ASP A 182 -6.90 -26.47 25.15
N PRO A 183 -6.70 -27.37 26.13
CA PRO A 183 -5.42 -28.06 26.33
C PRO A 183 -4.94 -28.91 25.15
N PHE A 184 -5.82 -29.31 24.23
CA PHE A 184 -5.47 -30.08 23.03
C PHE A 184 -4.93 -29.20 21.90
N GLY A 185 -5.19 -27.90 21.96
CA GLY A 185 -4.76 -26.90 20.99
C GLY A 185 -5.87 -26.46 20.02
N ASN A 186 -7.12 -26.89 20.21
CA ASN A 186 -8.21 -26.28 19.45
C ASN A 186 -8.39 -24.84 19.89
N ALA A 187 -8.47 -23.91 18.95
CA ALA A 187 -8.47 -22.49 19.28
C ALA A 187 -9.30 -21.63 18.34
N ASN A 188 -9.72 -20.47 18.84
CA ASN A 188 -10.36 -19.41 18.05
C ASN A 188 -10.06 -18.01 18.61
N GLY A 189 -10.32 -16.99 17.79
CA GLY A 189 -10.23 -15.58 18.17
C GLY A 189 -11.55 -14.95 18.58
N LEU A 190 -12.63 -15.73 18.72
CA LEU A 190 -13.98 -15.20 18.94
C LEU A 190 -14.26 -14.87 20.40
N TYR A 191 -13.64 -15.56 21.35
CA TYR A 191 -13.91 -15.43 22.79
C TYR A 191 -12.64 -15.03 23.57
N GLY A 192 -12.78 -14.88 24.89
CA GLY A 192 -11.67 -14.51 25.76
C GLY A 192 -11.42 -12.99 25.84
N PRO A 193 -10.51 -12.56 26.74
CA PRO A 193 -10.25 -11.16 27.00
C PRO A 193 -9.54 -10.48 25.82
N SER A 194 -8.80 -11.23 24.99
CA SER A 194 -8.08 -10.71 23.82
C SER A 194 -8.80 -10.96 22.48
N ALA A 195 -10.11 -11.20 22.47
CA ALA A 195 -10.88 -11.57 21.27
C ALA A 195 -10.57 -10.66 20.06
N CYS A 196 -10.25 -11.26 18.92
CA CYS A 196 -9.83 -10.57 17.69
C CYS A 196 -10.57 -11.01 16.42
N GLY A 197 -11.58 -11.88 16.56
CA GLY A 197 -12.40 -12.35 15.45
C GLY A 197 -11.81 -13.61 14.80
N GLY A 198 -11.58 -13.55 13.50
CA GLY A 198 -11.00 -14.65 12.72
C GLY A 198 -9.52 -14.89 13.00
N LEU A 199 -9.04 -16.10 12.72
CA LEU A 199 -7.61 -16.46 12.72
C LEU A 199 -7.11 -16.88 11.31
N GLY A 200 -7.69 -16.28 10.26
CA GLY A 200 -7.53 -16.68 8.86
C GLY A 200 -6.10 -16.62 8.28
N TYR A 201 -5.24 -15.74 8.77
CA TYR A 201 -3.81 -15.70 8.38
C TYR A 201 -3.02 -16.94 8.86
N SER A 202 -3.45 -17.58 9.93
CA SER A 202 -2.70 -18.64 10.61
C SER A 202 -2.87 -20.01 9.96
N LEU A 203 -3.71 -20.14 8.92
CA LEU A 203 -3.95 -21.42 8.24
C LEU A 203 -2.65 -22.02 7.70
N ALA A 204 -1.80 -21.23 7.03
CA ALA A 204 -0.54 -21.75 6.51
C ALA A 204 0.44 -22.11 7.63
N ASP A 205 0.51 -21.26 8.66
CA ASP A 205 1.35 -21.47 9.83
C ASP A 205 1.00 -22.80 10.53
N MET A 206 -0.29 -23.07 10.71
CA MET A 206 -0.79 -24.33 11.29
C MET A 206 -0.55 -25.54 10.38
N LEU A 207 -0.74 -25.41 9.07
CA LEU A 207 -0.65 -26.55 8.15
C LEU A 207 0.78 -26.93 7.76
N TYR A 208 1.71 -25.98 7.76
CA TYR A 208 3.06 -26.16 7.21
C TYR A 208 4.18 -25.86 8.20
N GLY A 209 3.88 -25.40 9.42
CA GLY A 209 4.87 -25.28 10.48
C GLY A 209 5.32 -26.65 10.97
N ASP A 210 6.63 -26.86 11.04
CA ASP A 210 7.20 -28.11 11.55
C ASP A 210 6.90 -28.31 13.04
N ARG A 211 6.82 -27.22 13.81
CA ARG A 211 6.29 -27.15 15.17
C ARG A 211 5.31 -26.01 15.32
N VAL A 212 4.17 -26.25 15.97
CA VAL A 212 3.11 -25.27 16.16
C VAL A 212 2.82 -25.08 17.65
N ILE A 213 2.94 -23.83 18.10
CA ILE A 213 2.67 -23.40 19.48
C ILE A 213 1.43 -22.51 19.45
N VAL A 214 0.40 -22.87 20.22
CA VAL A 214 -0.73 -21.98 20.51
C VAL A 214 -0.49 -21.25 21.83
N VAL A 215 -0.67 -19.94 21.82
CA VAL A 215 -0.52 -19.08 23.01
C VAL A 215 -1.86 -18.43 23.31
N THR A 216 -2.41 -18.66 24.51
CA THR A 216 -3.76 -18.20 24.91
C THR A 216 -3.75 -17.46 26.24
N ASP A 217 -4.68 -16.52 26.43
CA ASP A 217 -5.02 -15.92 27.72
C ASP A 217 -6.41 -16.32 28.23
N HIS A 218 -7.04 -17.29 27.57
CA HIS A 218 -8.30 -17.87 27.98
C HIS A 218 -8.31 -19.37 27.67
N LEU A 219 -7.76 -20.15 28.61
CA LEU A 219 -7.84 -21.60 28.53
C LEU A 219 -9.24 -22.08 28.94
N VAL A 220 -9.87 -22.89 28.09
CA VAL A 220 -11.18 -23.49 28.36
C VAL A 220 -11.09 -25.02 28.39
N PRO A 221 -12.00 -25.73 29.06
CA PRO A 221 -12.08 -27.18 28.95
C PRO A 221 -12.30 -27.64 27.51
N PHE A 222 -11.75 -28.82 27.17
CA PHE A 222 -12.01 -29.44 25.87
C PHE A 222 -13.51 -29.80 25.71
N PRO A 223 -14.13 -29.60 24.53
CA PRO A 223 -13.54 -29.01 23.32
C PRO A 223 -13.76 -27.48 23.22
N CYS A 224 -12.74 -26.76 22.75
CA CYS A 224 -12.87 -25.38 22.30
C CYS A 224 -13.51 -25.32 20.89
N ILE A 225 -14.67 -24.67 20.77
CA ILE A 225 -15.46 -24.56 19.53
C ILE A 225 -15.83 -23.08 19.28
N PRO A 226 -15.77 -22.59 18.03
CA PRO A 226 -15.32 -23.28 16.82
C PRO A 226 -13.80 -23.49 16.78
N MET A 227 -13.35 -24.44 15.96
CA MET A 227 -11.94 -24.76 15.74
C MET A 227 -11.41 -23.98 14.54
N GLN A 228 -11.04 -22.72 14.74
CA GLN A 228 -10.33 -21.96 13.70
C GLN A 228 -8.90 -22.48 13.54
N ILE A 229 -8.31 -22.91 14.67
CA ILE A 229 -7.11 -23.73 14.74
C ILE A 229 -7.53 -25.12 15.22
N VAL A 230 -7.06 -26.14 14.53
CA VAL A 230 -7.36 -27.55 14.84
C VAL A 230 -6.20 -28.13 15.64
N GLY A 231 -6.47 -28.64 16.84
CA GLY A 231 -5.44 -29.08 17.79
C GLY A 231 -4.58 -30.24 17.30
N ASN A 232 -5.01 -30.98 16.26
CA ASN A 232 -4.22 -32.03 15.62
C ASN A 232 -2.92 -31.51 14.98
N TYR A 233 -2.87 -30.23 14.60
CA TYR A 233 -1.67 -29.59 14.06
C TYR A 233 -0.84 -28.88 15.13
N VAL A 234 -1.27 -28.88 16.39
CA VAL A 234 -0.63 -28.13 17.48
C VAL A 234 0.25 -29.06 18.30
N ASP A 235 1.48 -28.65 18.58
CA ASP A 235 2.40 -29.37 19.45
C ASP A 235 2.27 -28.97 20.91
N PHE A 236 2.14 -27.66 21.17
CA PHE A 236 2.14 -27.12 22.52
C PHE A 236 1.10 -26.02 22.72
N VAL A 237 0.53 -25.97 23.92
CA VAL A 237 -0.37 -24.89 24.38
C VAL A 237 0.30 -24.16 25.54
N VAL A 238 0.40 -22.84 25.42
CA VAL A 238 0.98 -21.97 26.45
C VAL A 238 -0.11 -21.03 26.94
N VAL A 239 -0.29 -20.96 28.26
CA VAL A 239 -1.18 -19.99 28.90
C VAL A 239 -0.37 -18.79 29.36
N MET A 240 -0.82 -17.60 29.00
CA MET A 240 -0.26 -16.32 29.44
C MET A 240 -1.36 -15.48 30.09
N ASP A 241 -0.98 -14.57 30.99
CA ASP A 241 -1.96 -13.67 31.61
C ASP A 241 -2.67 -12.75 30.61
N LYS A 242 -1.95 -12.37 29.54
CA LYS A 242 -2.44 -11.48 28.50
C LYS A 242 -1.65 -11.68 27.20
N ILE A 243 -2.35 -11.90 26.09
CA ILE A 243 -1.72 -12.02 24.76
C ILE A 243 -1.90 -10.77 23.91
N GLY A 244 -2.95 -9.98 24.18
CA GLY A 244 -3.35 -8.85 23.35
C GLY A 244 -3.94 -7.68 24.13
N ILE A 245 -4.01 -6.51 23.48
CA ILE A 245 -4.72 -5.33 23.99
C ILE A 245 -5.91 -5.05 23.05
N PRO A 246 -7.15 -5.47 23.41
CA PRO A 246 -8.33 -5.37 22.54
C PRO A 246 -8.62 -3.96 22.05
N GLU A 247 -8.38 -2.96 22.90
CA GLU A 247 -8.62 -1.56 22.57
C GLU A 247 -7.72 -1.07 21.41
N GLN A 248 -6.63 -1.77 21.14
CA GLN A 248 -5.68 -1.48 20.07
C GLN A 248 -5.90 -2.33 18.80
N ILE A 249 -6.98 -3.13 18.76
CA ILE A 249 -7.45 -3.75 17.51
C ILE A 249 -7.90 -2.66 16.53
N VAL A 250 -8.51 -1.58 17.01
CA VAL A 250 -8.93 -0.46 16.17
C VAL A 250 -7.72 0.41 15.81
N SER A 251 -7.47 0.60 14.51
CA SER A 251 -6.43 1.51 14.03
C SER A 251 -6.98 2.94 13.85
N GLY A 252 -6.16 3.98 14.01
CA GLY A 252 -6.58 5.36 13.73
C GLY A 252 -7.12 5.58 12.31
N THR A 253 -6.78 4.71 11.35
CA THR A 253 -7.29 4.77 9.97
C THR A 253 -8.73 4.28 9.81
N THR A 254 -9.28 3.52 10.78
CA THR A 254 -10.60 2.89 10.69
C THR A 254 -11.75 3.84 11.07
N ARG A 255 -11.49 5.15 11.11
CA ARG A 255 -12.51 6.17 11.32
C ARG A 255 -12.86 6.86 10.01
N ILE A 256 -14.14 7.15 9.82
CA ILE A 256 -14.61 7.92 8.66
C ILE A 256 -13.90 9.27 8.62
N THR A 257 -13.45 9.65 7.42
CA THR A 257 -12.83 10.95 7.17
C THR A 257 -13.81 12.10 7.37
N ARG A 258 -13.34 13.22 7.94
CA ARG A 258 -14.05 14.51 7.98
C ARG A 258 -13.53 15.53 6.96
N SER A 259 -12.48 15.18 6.22
CA SER A 259 -11.90 16.04 5.18
C SER A 259 -12.89 16.16 4.01
N PRO A 260 -13.28 17.39 3.60
CA PRO A 260 -14.15 17.62 2.45
C PRO A 260 -13.62 16.98 1.16
N ASP A 261 -12.31 17.13 0.89
CA ASP A 261 -11.68 16.55 -0.30
C ASP A 261 -11.81 15.02 -0.32
N ARG A 262 -11.58 14.37 0.82
CA ARG A 262 -11.70 12.90 0.92
C ARG A 262 -13.14 12.42 0.82
N LEU A 263 -14.10 13.21 1.31
CA LEU A 263 -15.52 12.92 1.12
C LEU A 263 -15.94 13.09 -0.34
N LEU A 264 -15.44 14.12 -1.03
CA LEU A 264 -15.64 14.31 -2.47
C LEU A 264 -15.05 13.16 -3.28
N ILE A 265 -13.86 12.67 -2.92
CA ILE A 265 -13.26 11.48 -3.53
C ILE A 265 -14.16 10.26 -3.33
N ALA A 266 -14.68 10.06 -2.12
CA ALA A 266 -15.57 8.94 -1.81
C ALA A 266 -16.88 9.01 -2.61
N GLU A 267 -17.50 10.19 -2.66
CA GLU A 267 -18.70 10.44 -3.44
C GLU A 267 -18.48 10.21 -4.94
N ASN A 268 -17.41 10.78 -5.50
CA ASN A 268 -17.06 10.60 -6.92
C ASN A 268 -16.78 9.14 -7.24
N THR A 269 -16.16 8.39 -6.31
CA THR A 269 -15.94 6.95 -6.47
C THR A 269 -17.26 6.19 -6.51
N ALA A 270 -18.19 6.47 -5.60
CA ALA A 270 -19.49 5.82 -5.57
C ALA A 270 -20.32 6.14 -6.82
N ARG A 271 -20.35 7.41 -7.23
CA ARG A 271 -21.01 7.86 -8.46
C ARG A 271 -20.40 7.24 -9.71
N PHE A 272 -19.08 7.08 -9.75
CA PHE A 272 -18.40 6.36 -10.83
C PHE A 272 -18.84 4.90 -10.91
N CYS A 273 -18.79 4.17 -9.78
CA CYS A 273 -19.20 2.77 -9.75
C CYS A 273 -20.66 2.59 -10.21
N ASP A 274 -21.52 3.51 -9.82
CA ASP A 274 -22.92 3.53 -10.24
C ASP A 274 -23.08 3.80 -11.74
N ALA A 275 -22.49 4.88 -12.24
CA ALA A 275 -22.56 5.25 -13.66
C ALA A 275 -21.92 4.18 -14.57
N ALA A 276 -20.91 3.45 -14.08
CA ALA A 276 -20.27 2.35 -14.78
C ALA A 276 -21.09 1.03 -14.73
N GLY A 277 -22.24 1.03 -14.05
CA GLY A 277 -23.09 -0.16 -13.88
C GLY A 277 -22.44 -1.26 -13.05
N LEU A 278 -21.52 -0.92 -12.16
CA LEU A 278 -20.87 -1.86 -11.24
C LEU A 278 -21.74 -2.12 -10.00
N ILE A 279 -22.53 -1.12 -9.58
CA ILE A 279 -23.51 -1.26 -8.49
C ILE A 279 -24.80 -1.83 -9.05
N LYS A 280 -24.97 -3.14 -8.88
CA LYS A 280 -26.13 -3.92 -9.34
C LYS A 280 -26.47 -4.98 -8.30
N ASP A 281 -27.67 -5.53 -8.39
CA ASP A 281 -28.08 -6.61 -7.50
C ASP A 281 -27.12 -7.81 -7.60
N GLY A 282 -26.69 -8.32 -6.46
CA GLY A 282 -25.73 -9.41 -6.34
C GLY A 282 -24.27 -9.05 -6.60
N PHE A 283 -23.90 -7.77 -6.73
CA PHE A 283 -22.49 -7.39 -6.90
C PHE A 283 -21.66 -7.67 -5.63
N SER A 284 -20.34 -7.77 -5.79
CA SER A 284 -19.39 -8.01 -4.71
C SER A 284 -18.39 -6.86 -4.59
N PHE A 285 -17.98 -6.53 -3.36
CA PHE A 285 -17.06 -5.42 -3.14
C PHE A 285 -16.11 -5.60 -1.96
N GLN A 286 -14.96 -4.93 -2.03
CA GLN A 286 -14.05 -4.75 -0.90
C GLN A 286 -13.85 -3.26 -0.70
N ALA A 287 -14.15 -2.78 0.51
CA ALA A 287 -13.80 -1.44 0.95
C ALA A 287 -12.60 -1.53 1.88
N GLY A 288 -11.54 -0.76 1.61
CA GLY A 288 -10.38 -0.68 2.51
C GLY A 288 -10.78 -0.15 3.89
N ALA A 289 -9.92 -0.32 4.88
CA ALA A 289 -10.15 0.17 6.24
C ALA A 289 -9.60 1.56 6.51
N GLY A 290 -9.36 2.34 5.45
CA GLY A 290 -9.01 3.75 5.54
C GLY A 290 -10.25 4.65 5.48
N GLY A 291 -10.21 5.80 6.14
CA GLY A 291 -11.38 6.68 6.26
C GLY A 291 -12.06 7.10 4.95
N THR A 292 -11.34 7.20 3.82
CA THR A 292 -11.94 7.43 2.49
C THR A 292 -12.68 6.19 1.99
N SER A 293 -12.08 5.01 2.10
CA SER A 293 -12.69 3.74 1.69
C SER A 293 -13.91 3.38 2.53
N LEU A 294 -13.88 3.66 3.84
CA LEU A 294 -15.04 3.54 4.71
C LEU A 294 -16.19 4.47 4.29
N ALA A 295 -15.87 5.71 3.93
CA ALA A 295 -16.88 6.65 3.41
C ALA A 295 -17.53 6.13 2.12
N ILE A 296 -16.78 5.49 1.21
CA ILE A 296 -17.34 4.85 0.01
C ILE A 296 -18.36 3.77 0.38
N GLY A 297 -18.06 2.94 1.39
CA GLY A 297 -19.00 1.92 1.89
C GLY A 297 -20.33 2.50 2.37
N ILE A 298 -20.33 3.70 2.96
CA ILE A 298 -21.55 4.41 3.39
C ILE A 298 -22.39 4.85 2.18
N TYR A 299 -21.75 5.37 1.12
CA TYR A 299 -22.46 5.71 -0.11
C TYR A 299 -23.07 4.47 -0.77
N PHE A 300 -22.33 3.34 -0.81
CA PHE A 300 -22.89 2.07 -1.27
C PHE A 300 -24.09 1.66 -0.42
N HIS A 301 -23.97 1.65 0.90
CA HIS A 301 -25.08 1.33 1.80
C HIS A 301 -26.33 2.16 1.47
N LYS A 302 -26.20 3.48 1.35
CA LYS A 302 -27.31 4.37 0.98
C LYS A 302 -27.94 3.98 -0.36
N MET A 303 -27.13 3.81 -1.40
CA MET A 303 -27.58 3.46 -2.75
C MET A 303 -28.33 2.13 -2.80
N LEU A 304 -27.84 1.12 -2.06
CA LEU A 304 -28.46 -0.20 -2.00
C LEU A 304 -29.84 -0.13 -1.32
N LYS A 305 -29.97 0.62 -0.21
CA LYS A 305 -31.25 0.82 0.49
C LYS A 305 -32.27 1.55 -0.38
N GLU A 306 -31.87 2.63 -1.02
CA GLU A 306 -32.76 3.45 -1.86
C GLU A 306 -33.32 2.68 -3.06
N ARG A 307 -32.56 1.69 -3.57
CA ARG A 307 -32.93 0.91 -4.75
C ARG A 307 -33.50 -0.47 -4.43
N GLY A 308 -33.47 -0.90 -3.17
CA GLY A 308 -33.92 -2.23 -2.77
C GLY A 308 -33.09 -3.38 -3.37
N ILE A 309 -31.81 -3.14 -3.65
CA ILE A 309 -30.87 -4.16 -4.18
C ILE A 309 -29.84 -4.55 -3.11
N LYS A 310 -29.18 -5.68 -3.28
CA LYS A 310 -28.24 -6.23 -2.29
C LYS A 310 -26.88 -6.52 -2.89
N ALA A 311 -25.82 -6.33 -2.10
CA ALA A 311 -24.52 -6.91 -2.40
C ALA A 311 -24.52 -8.39 -2.02
N ARG A 312 -23.97 -9.25 -2.89
CA ARG A 312 -23.88 -10.69 -2.61
C ARG A 312 -22.88 -10.98 -1.50
N PHE A 313 -21.70 -10.37 -1.55
CA PHE A 313 -20.73 -10.52 -0.49
C PHE A 313 -19.71 -9.38 -0.45
N ALA A 314 -19.13 -9.18 0.72
CA ALA A 314 -17.99 -8.31 0.91
C ALA A 314 -16.82 -9.11 1.50
N VAL A 315 -15.61 -8.83 1.02
CA VAL A 315 -14.36 -9.41 1.51
C VAL A 315 -13.49 -8.28 2.04
N GLY A 316 -12.66 -8.55 3.04
CA GLY A 316 -11.70 -7.59 3.58
C GLY A 316 -11.74 -7.61 5.08
N GLY A 317 -11.14 -6.61 5.72
CA GLY A 317 -11.26 -6.50 7.16
C GLY A 317 -12.56 -5.85 7.57
N SER A 318 -13.35 -6.60 8.33
CA SER A 318 -14.70 -6.20 8.73
C SER A 318 -14.70 -5.07 9.74
N THR A 319 -15.70 -4.19 9.60
CA THR A 319 -15.95 -3.06 10.48
C THR A 319 -17.41 -2.97 10.91
N GLU A 320 -17.70 -2.15 11.93
CA GLU A 320 -19.06 -1.79 12.36
C GLU A 320 -19.96 -1.35 11.19
N TYR A 321 -19.41 -0.69 10.18
CA TYR A 321 -20.15 -0.20 9.01
C TYR A 321 -20.61 -1.34 8.10
N SER A 322 -19.73 -2.32 7.84
CA SER A 322 -20.09 -3.52 7.07
C SER A 322 -21.07 -4.40 7.85
N VAL A 323 -20.94 -4.49 9.17
CA VAL A 323 -21.90 -5.18 10.03
C VAL A 323 -23.27 -4.53 9.91
N LYS A 324 -23.35 -3.20 9.93
CA LYS A 324 -24.61 -2.48 9.73
C LYS A 324 -25.26 -2.80 8.38
N MET A 325 -24.47 -2.92 7.30
CA MET A 325 -25.00 -3.31 5.98
C MET A 325 -25.58 -4.73 6.00
N LEU A 326 -24.94 -5.65 6.73
CA LEU A 326 -25.40 -7.04 6.90
C LEU A 326 -26.71 -7.11 7.70
N GLU A 327 -26.83 -6.30 8.76
CA GLU A 327 -28.03 -6.15 9.59
C GLU A 327 -29.19 -5.50 8.84
N ASP A 328 -28.92 -4.44 8.07
CA ASP A 328 -29.92 -3.76 7.23
C ASP A 328 -30.36 -4.61 6.03
N GLY A 329 -29.73 -5.77 5.82
CA GLY A 329 -30.09 -6.73 4.78
C GLY A 329 -29.70 -6.31 3.37
N VAL A 330 -28.85 -5.29 3.23
CA VAL A 330 -28.30 -4.84 1.94
C VAL A 330 -26.96 -5.49 1.58
N LEU A 331 -26.35 -6.19 2.54
CA LEU A 331 -25.22 -7.10 2.31
C LEU A 331 -25.65 -8.51 2.73
N GLU A 332 -25.48 -9.50 1.86
CA GLU A 332 -25.90 -10.87 2.18
C GLU A 332 -24.86 -11.63 2.99
N TYR A 333 -23.58 -11.55 2.63
CA TYR A 333 -22.48 -12.25 3.31
C TYR A 333 -21.27 -11.36 3.56
N MET A 334 -20.66 -11.51 4.72
CA MET A 334 -19.32 -10.99 5.03
C MET A 334 -18.35 -12.17 5.09
N LEU A 335 -17.30 -12.12 4.29
CA LEU A 335 -16.24 -13.12 4.27
C LEU A 335 -14.97 -12.47 4.83
N ASP A 336 -14.71 -12.72 6.11
CA ASP A 336 -13.73 -11.96 6.89
C ASP A 336 -12.48 -12.79 7.19
N ALA A 337 -11.33 -12.30 6.72
CA ALA A 337 -10.03 -12.89 7.06
C ALA A 337 -9.36 -12.20 8.25
N GLN A 338 -9.83 -11.01 8.64
CA GLN A 338 -9.30 -10.21 9.73
C GLN A 338 -10.27 -9.12 10.19
N THR A 339 -10.67 -9.19 11.44
CA THR A 339 -11.61 -8.20 11.98
C THR A 339 -10.90 -6.92 12.46
N PHE A 340 -11.52 -5.75 12.27
CA PHE A 340 -10.91 -4.45 12.58
C PHE A 340 -11.51 -3.68 13.75
N ASP A 341 -12.62 -4.16 14.33
CA ASP A 341 -13.21 -3.64 15.55
C ASP A 341 -14.01 -4.72 16.30
N LEU A 342 -14.36 -4.44 17.55
CA LEU A 342 -15.04 -5.40 18.43
C LEU A 342 -16.50 -5.68 18.00
N THR A 343 -17.16 -4.73 17.34
CA THR A 343 -18.51 -4.93 16.80
C THR A 343 -18.51 -6.00 15.71
N ALA A 344 -17.51 -5.99 14.84
CA ALA A 344 -17.34 -7.03 13.84
C ALA A 344 -16.94 -8.38 14.45
N VAL A 345 -16.19 -8.40 15.57
CA VAL A 345 -15.88 -9.66 16.29
C VAL A 345 -17.16 -10.28 16.85
N GLU A 346 -18.01 -9.47 17.47
CA GLU A 346 -19.31 -9.91 17.97
C GLU A 346 -20.24 -10.39 16.84
N SER A 347 -20.24 -9.68 15.71
CA SER A 347 -21.01 -10.07 14.54
C SER A 347 -20.57 -11.43 14.00
N MET A 348 -19.27 -11.68 13.85
CA MET A 348 -18.73 -12.97 13.40
C MET A 348 -19.12 -14.11 14.35
N ARG A 349 -19.12 -13.84 15.66
CA ARG A 349 -19.52 -14.82 16.68
C ARG A 349 -21.01 -15.18 16.57
N ASN A 350 -21.87 -14.20 16.29
CA ASN A 350 -23.32 -14.34 16.45
C ASN A 350 -24.10 -14.48 15.14
N ASN A 351 -23.48 -14.19 13.98
CA ASN A 351 -24.16 -14.14 12.69
C ASN A 351 -23.53 -15.13 11.70
N SER A 352 -24.26 -16.17 11.34
CA SER A 352 -23.80 -17.21 10.40
C SER A 352 -23.52 -16.71 8.98
N ARG A 353 -23.95 -15.49 8.64
CA ARG A 353 -23.63 -14.83 7.36
C ARG A 353 -22.35 -14.01 7.42
N HIS A 354 -21.74 -13.87 8.59
CA HIS A 354 -20.41 -13.29 8.79
C HIS A 354 -19.42 -14.43 9.07
N ALA A 355 -18.91 -15.02 7.99
CA ALA A 355 -18.04 -16.18 8.06
C ALA A 355 -16.57 -15.75 8.18
N ASP A 356 -15.82 -16.43 9.03
CA ASP A 356 -14.37 -16.37 8.99
C ASP A 356 -13.85 -17.17 7.78
N ILE A 357 -12.86 -16.61 7.09
CA ILE A 357 -12.20 -17.26 5.96
C ILE A 357 -10.68 -17.17 6.13
N SER A 358 -9.95 -18.03 5.41
CA SER A 358 -8.50 -17.87 5.30
C SER A 358 -8.13 -17.00 4.12
N ILE A 359 -6.94 -16.38 4.21
CA ILE A 359 -6.27 -15.75 3.08
C ILE A 359 -6.07 -16.71 1.90
N PHE A 360 -5.98 -18.01 2.17
CA PHE A 360 -5.99 -19.03 1.12
C PHE A 360 -7.15 -18.83 0.15
N ASN A 361 -8.35 -18.54 0.67
CA ASN A 361 -9.55 -18.42 -0.13
C ASN A 361 -9.55 -17.15 -1.01
N CYS A 362 -9.08 -16.02 -0.46
CA CYS A 362 -9.19 -14.74 -1.14
C CYS A 362 -7.98 -14.38 -2.01
N TYR A 363 -6.74 -14.68 -1.59
CA TYR A 363 -5.52 -14.13 -2.20
C TYR A 363 -4.53 -15.16 -2.77
N ASN A 364 -4.75 -16.47 -2.58
CA ASN A 364 -3.81 -17.46 -3.10
C ASN A 364 -3.95 -17.69 -4.62
N PHE A 365 -3.08 -17.04 -5.40
CA PHE A 365 -3.01 -17.20 -6.86
C PHE A 365 -2.57 -18.60 -7.33
N HIS A 366 -1.92 -19.40 -6.47
CA HIS A 366 -1.53 -20.79 -6.77
C HIS A 366 -2.59 -21.81 -6.32
N GLY A 367 -3.79 -21.33 -5.98
CA GLY A 367 -4.97 -22.14 -5.73
C GLY A 367 -5.72 -22.52 -7.02
N LYS A 368 -6.76 -23.34 -6.89
CA LYS A 368 -7.69 -23.68 -8.00
C LYS A 368 -8.72 -22.57 -8.27
N GLY A 369 -8.66 -21.49 -7.51
CA GLY A 369 -9.54 -20.33 -7.58
C GLY A 369 -9.16 -19.35 -6.49
N THR A 370 -9.50 -18.07 -6.68
CA THR A 370 -9.22 -16.99 -5.73
C THR A 370 -10.40 -16.02 -5.75
N TYR A 371 -10.94 -15.65 -4.57
CA TYR A 371 -12.12 -14.79 -4.51
C TYR A 371 -11.88 -13.44 -5.19
N THR A 372 -10.65 -12.93 -5.16
CA THR A 372 -10.32 -11.65 -5.79
C THR A 372 -10.76 -11.56 -7.25
N THR A 373 -10.57 -12.61 -8.06
CA THR A 373 -11.00 -12.60 -9.48
C THR A 373 -12.52 -12.58 -9.67
N MET A 374 -13.28 -12.87 -8.62
CA MET A 374 -14.74 -12.82 -8.59
C MET A 374 -15.26 -11.46 -8.09
N MET A 375 -14.40 -10.63 -7.51
CA MET A 375 -14.77 -9.33 -6.95
C MET A 375 -15.11 -8.33 -8.06
N ASP A 376 -16.29 -7.70 -7.98
CA ASP A 376 -16.71 -6.70 -8.96
C ASP A 376 -16.04 -5.35 -8.73
N VAL A 377 -15.92 -4.92 -7.46
CA VAL A 377 -15.34 -3.61 -7.09
C VAL A 377 -14.31 -3.77 -5.97
N MET A 378 -13.10 -3.28 -6.22
CA MET A 378 -11.99 -3.33 -5.27
C MET A 378 -11.48 -1.91 -5.00
N ILE A 379 -11.63 -1.44 -3.76
CA ILE A 379 -11.24 -0.08 -3.37
C ILE A 379 -9.95 -0.12 -2.53
N LEU A 380 -8.86 0.42 -3.07
CA LEU A 380 -7.54 0.40 -2.45
C LEU A 380 -6.95 1.81 -2.27
N GLY A 381 -6.09 2.01 -1.28
CA GLY A 381 -5.28 3.23 -1.17
C GLY A 381 -3.94 3.07 -1.90
N ALA A 382 -3.23 4.16 -2.17
CA ALA A 382 -1.85 4.12 -2.65
C ALA A 382 -1.03 5.25 -2.01
N THR A 383 0.28 5.07 -1.86
CA THR A 383 1.22 6.13 -1.48
C THR A 383 1.67 6.94 -2.68
N GLU A 384 1.80 6.29 -3.84
CA GLU A 384 2.05 6.92 -5.13
C GLU A 384 1.33 6.15 -6.24
N VAL A 385 0.95 6.85 -7.30
CA VAL A 385 0.50 6.24 -8.55
C VAL A 385 1.20 6.97 -9.68
N ASP A 386 1.72 6.27 -10.67
CA ASP A 386 2.38 6.94 -11.80
C ASP A 386 1.48 7.13 -13.02
N VAL A 387 1.95 7.89 -14.01
CA VAL A 387 1.24 8.17 -15.26
C VAL A 387 0.95 6.93 -16.11
N HIS A 388 1.58 5.80 -15.78
CA HIS A 388 1.33 4.49 -16.39
C HIS A 388 0.40 3.63 -15.53
N PHE A 389 -0.29 4.24 -14.55
CA PHE A 389 -1.17 3.59 -13.57
C PHE A 389 -0.46 2.64 -12.61
N ASN A 390 0.88 2.53 -12.61
CA ASN A 390 1.54 1.67 -11.63
C ASN A 390 1.33 2.23 -10.22
N GLY A 391 1.11 1.34 -9.25
CA GLY A 391 0.86 1.73 -7.88
C GLY A 391 2.01 1.38 -6.93
N ASN A 392 2.24 2.27 -5.99
CA ASN A 392 3.04 2.09 -4.78
C ASN A 392 2.12 2.19 -3.57
N VAL A 393 2.26 1.28 -2.61
CA VAL A 393 1.52 1.37 -1.33
C VAL A 393 2.44 1.31 -0.11
N VAL A 394 3.73 1.06 -0.29
CA VAL A 394 4.61 0.60 0.79
C VAL A 394 5.61 1.67 1.22
N THR A 395 6.23 2.37 0.26
CA THR A 395 7.14 3.46 0.54
C THR A 395 6.45 4.82 0.44
N HIS A 396 6.88 5.76 1.25
CA HIS A 396 6.60 7.19 1.03
C HIS A 396 7.48 7.70 -0.12
N SER A 397 7.20 8.92 -0.58
CA SER A 397 7.98 9.56 -1.66
C SER A 397 9.41 9.94 -1.26
N ASP A 398 9.76 9.85 0.02
CA ASP A 398 11.14 9.95 0.51
C ASP A 398 11.89 8.60 0.43
N GLY A 399 11.23 7.54 -0.04
CA GLY A 399 11.79 6.20 -0.19
C GLY A 399 11.66 5.31 1.05
N ILE A 400 11.13 5.80 2.17
CA ILE A 400 11.06 5.01 3.41
C ILE A 400 9.83 4.08 3.40
N LEU A 401 10.06 2.79 3.66
CA LEU A 401 9.02 1.77 3.89
C LEU A 401 8.31 2.07 5.22
N LEU A 402 7.09 2.59 5.15
CA LEU A 402 6.31 2.95 6.35
C LEU A 402 4.94 2.28 6.38
N HIS A 403 4.53 1.65 5.27
CA HIS A 403 3.26 0.95 5.14
C HIS A 403 3.48 -0.49 4.74
N GLY A 404 2.70 -1.38 5.35
CA GLY A 404 2.64 -2.79 4.95
C GLY A 404 1.96 -2.95 3.60
N ILE A 405 2.44 -3.90 2.80
CA ILE A 405 1.82 -4.25 1.52
C ILE A 405 0.46 -4.93 1.69
N GLY A 406 0.28 -5.70 2.78
CA GLY A 406 -0.94 -6.44 3.07
C GLY A 406 -1.45 -7.27 1.90
N GLY A 407 -2.77 -7.26 1.69
CA GLY A 407 -3.42 -7.89 0.53
C GLY A 407 -3.45 -7.01 -0.72
N TRP A 408 -2.85 -5.80 -0.69
CA TRP A 408 -3.04 -4.78 -1.73
C TRP A 408 -2.70 -5.29 -3.13
N GLN A 409 -1.55 -5.96 -3.28
CA GLN A 409 -1.12 -6.52 -4.56
C GLN A 409 -2.02 -7.67 -5.01
N ASN A 410 -2.53 -8.47 -4.07
CA ASN A 410 -3.43 -9.58 -4.39
C ASN A 410 -4.77 -9.05 -4.94
N CYS A 411 -5.30 -7.98 -4.32
CA CYS A 411 -6.56 -7.33 -4.66
C CYS A 411 -6.62 -6.80 -6.11
N LEU A 412 -5.47 -6.52 -6.75
CA LEU A 412 -5.42 -5.98 -8.12
C LEU A 412 -6.05 -6.88 -9.18
N HIS A 413 -6.23 -8.17 -8.89
CA HIS A 413 -6.87 -9.13 -9.82
C HIS A 413 -8.40 -9.05 -9.87
N ALA A 414 -9.01 -8.05 -9.22
CA ALA A 414 -10.45 -7.81 -9.29
C ALA A 414 -10.91 -7.36 -10.69
N ARG A 415 -12.22 -7.41 -10.93
CA ARG A 415 -12.80 -6.96 -12.20
C ARG A 415 -12.72 -5.45 -12.40
N CYS A 416 -12.73 -4.68 -11.30
CA CYS A 416 -12.53 -3.24 -11.31
C CYS A 416 -11.77 -2.81 -10.05
N THR A 417 -10.51 -2.44 -10.21
CA THR A 417 -9.62 -1.93 -9.18
C THR A 417 -9.57 -0.41 -9.22
N ILE A 418 -9.97 0.23 -8.12
CA ILE A 418 -10.10 1.68 -8.00
C ILE A 418 -9.19 2.19 -6.89
N LEU A 419 -8.39 3.22 -7.21
CA LEU A 419 -7.52 3.93 -6.28
C LEU A 419 -8.09 5.33 -5.96
N PRO A 420 -8.94 5.47 -4.92
CA PRO A 420 -9.28 6.78 -4.37
C PRO A 420 -8.10 7.38 -3.60
N VAL A 421 -7.40 8.32 -4.22
CA VAL A 421 -6.24 8.99 -3.62
C VAL A 421 -6.35 10.50 -3.78
N PRO A 422 -5.97 11.30 -2.76
CA PRO A 422 -5.86 12.73 -2.95
C PRO A 422 -4.71 13.02 -3.92
N LEU A 423 -4.81 14.09 -4.70
CA LEU A 423 -3.74 14.47 -5.62
C LEU A 423 -2.44 14.82 -4.88
N PHE A 424 -2.58 15.33 -3.65
CA PHE A 424 -1.48 15.67 -2.76
C PHE A 424 -1.72 15.17 -1.33
N ARG A 425 -0.66 14.78 -0.63
CA ARG A 425 -0.64 14.65 0.83
C ARG A 425 0.31 15.68 1.40
N ASN A 426 -0.23 16.68 2.10
CA ASN A 426 0.50 17.87 2.51
C ASN A 426 1.15 18.56 1.30
N ARG A 427 2.46 18.44 1.14
CA ARG A 427 3.24 19.02 0.03
C ARG A 427 3.74 17.98 -0.98
N ILE A 428 3.35 16.72 -0.82
CA ILE A 428 3.85 15.58 -1.59
C ILE A 428 2.82 15.20 -2.65
N PRO A 429 3.14 15.28 -3.96
CA PRO A 429 2.24 14.80 -5.01
C PRO A 429 2.16 13.27 -4.97
N ILE A 430 0.95 12.75 -5.10
CA ILE A 430 0.69 11.30 -5.13
C ILE A 430 0.76 10.78 -6.56
N ILE A 431 0.39 11.60 -7.55
CA ILE A 431 0.59 11.28 -8.96
C ILE A 431 2.02 11.62 -9.36
N ARG A 432 2.76 10.62 -9.87
CA ARG A 432 4.19 10.69 -10.22
C ARG A 432 4.42 10.35 -11.69
N ASP A 433 5.60 10.65 -12.21
CA ASP A 433 6.01 10.15 -13.53
C ASP A 433 6.33 8.65 -13.48
N GLU A 434 6.98 8.22 -12.41
CA GLU A 434 7.32 6.84 -12.15
C GLU A 434 7.25 6.63 -10.63
N VAL A 435 6.63 5.53 -10.19
CA VAL A 435 6.56 5.24 -8.75
C VAL A 435 7.94 4.90 -8.19
N THR A 436 8.19 5.32 -6.94
CA THR A 436 9.43 5.02 -6.21
C THR A 436 9.61 3.52 -6.03
N THR A 437 8.53 2.83 -5.62
CA THR A 437 8.49 1.38 -5.45
C THR A 437 7.32 0.82 -6.26
N LEU A 438 7.61 -0.10 -7.17
CA LEU A 438 6.58 -0.78 -7.94
C LEU A 438 5.94 -1.91 -7.11
N CYS A 439 4.72 -1.70 -6.63
CA CYS A 439 3.94 -2.75 -5.94
C CYS A 439 2.95 -3.44 -6.88
N GLY A 440 2.38 -2.69 -7.82
CA GLY A 440 1.34 -3.17 -8.72
C GLY A 440 1.51 -2.60 -10.13
N PRO A 441 1.54 -3.46 -11.17
CA PRO A 441 1.61 -2.98 -12.54
C PRO A 441 0.31 -2.27 -12.93
N GLY A 442 0.41 -1.17 -13.67
CA GLY A 442 -0.74 -0.35 -14.04
C GLY A 442 -1.77 -1.04 -14.92
N GLU A 443 -1.39 -2.13 -15.59
CA GLU A 443 -2.32 -3.01 -16.34
C GLU A 443 -3.42 -3.63 -15.46
N LEU A 444 -3.26 -3.66 -14.12
CA LEU A 444 -4.25 -4.18 -13.16
C LEU A 444 -4.97 -3.08 -12.35
N ILE A 445 -4.71 -1.80 -12.67
CA ILE A 445 -5.31 -0.65 -11.97
C ILE A 445 -6.20 0.08 -12.97
N ASP A 446 -7.51 0.05 -12.72
CA ASP A 446 -8.49 0.47 -13.71
C ASP A 446 -8.85 1.95 -13.59
N VAL A 447 -8.91 2.47 -12.37
CA VAL A 447 -9.45 3.82 -12.12
C VAL A 447 -8.71 4.48 -10.97
N ILE A 448 -8.40 5.77 -11.12
CA ILE A 448 -7.86 6.62 -10.06
C ILE A 448 -8.86 7.74 -9.84
N VAL A 449 -9.27 7.95 -8.59
CA VAL A 449 -10.23 8.99 -8.22
C VAL A 449 -9.55 9.97 -7.27
N THR A 450 -9.53 11.24 -7.67
CA THR A 450 -8.98 12.35 -6.90
C THR A 450 -10.06 13.40 -6.64
N GLU A 451 -9.76 14.37 -5.78
CA GLU A 451 -10.63 15.53 -5.57
C GLU A 451 -10.74 16.42 -6.82
N ARG A 452 -9.86 16.23 -7.81
CA ARG A 452 -9.84 17.01 -9.07
C ARG A 452 -10.40 16.28 -10.28
N GLY A 453 -10.79 15.02 -10.13
CA GLY A 453 -11.38 14.24 -11.20
C GLY A 453 -11.07 12.75 -11.14
N ILE A 454 -11.65 12.04 -12.10
CA ILE A 454 -11.55 10.58 -12.25
C ILE A 454 -10.73 10.28 -13.50
N ALA A 455 -9.61 9.58 -13.34
CA ALA A 455 -8.82 9.05 -14.44
C ALA A 455 -9.09 7.55 -14.61
N ILE A 456 -9.58 7.17 -15.79
CA ILE A 456 -9.82 5.77 -16.15
C ILE A 456 -8.66 5.30 -17.01
N ASN A 457 -8.15 4.12 -16.71
CA ASN A 457 -7.06 3.50 -17.46
C ASN A 457 -7.50 3.36 -18.93
N PRO A 458 -6.72 3.86 -19.90
CA PRO A 458 -7.06 3.73 -21.32
C PRO A 458 -7.29 2.30 -21.81
N LEU A 459 -6.75 1.30 -21.10
CA LEU A 459 -7.00 -0.12 -21.38
C LEU A 459 -8.46 -0.54 -21.10
N ARG A 460 -9.21 0.23 -20.31
CA ARG A 460 -10.61 -0.02 -19.92
C ARG A 460 -11.59 0.75 -20.79
N THR A 461 -11.57 0.44 -22.08
CA THR A 461 -12.50 1.01 -23.08
C THR A 461 -13.96 0.73 -22.73
N ASP A 462 -14.25 -0.41 -22.09
CA ASP A 462 -15.56 -0.77 -21.59
C ASP A 462 -16.10 0.21 -20.53
N LEU A 463 -15.24 0.66 -19.61
CA LEU A 463 -15.63 1.63 -18.57
C LEU A 463 -15.76 3.03 -19.15
N LEU A 464 -14.83 3.45 -20.00
CA LEU A 464 -14.85 4.74 -20.70
C LEU A 464 -16.16 4.94 -21.46
N GLU A 465 -16.60 3.92 -22.22
CA GLU A 465 -17.85 4.00 -22.99
C GLU A 465 -19.09 4.13 -22.11
N LYS A 466 -19.14 3.43 -20.96
CA LYS A 466 -20.28 3.51 -20.04
C LYS A 466 -20.43 4.87 -19.40
N VAL A 467 -19.32 5.55 -19.08
CA VAL A 467 -19.37 6.80 -18.30
C VAL A 467 -19.23 8.09 -19.12
N LYS A 468 -19.00 8.02 -20.43
CA LYS A 468 -18.71 9.20 -21.28
C LYS A 468 -19.75 10.33 -21.19
N ASN A 469 -21.02 10.00 -20.96
CA ASN A 469 -22.13 10.96 -20.87
C ASN A 469 -22.70 11.08 -19.44
N SER A 470 -21.98 10.60 -18.43
CA SER A 470 -22.47 10.56 -17.03
C SER A 470 -22.42 11.92 -16.31
N GLY A 471 -21.78 12.94 -16.89
CA GLY A 471 -21.49 14.20 -16.20
C GLY A 471 -20.43 14.10 -15.10
N LEU A 472 -19.74 12.95 -14.98
CA LEU A 472 -18.61 12.80 -14.06
C LEU A 472 -17.41 13.64 -14.51
N PRO A 473 -16.57 14.13 -13.56
CA PRO A 473 -15.39 14.92 -13.87
C PRO A 473 -14.24 14.03 -14.40
N LEU A 474 -14.40 13.48 -15.60
CA LEU A 474 -13.41 12.62 -16.24
C LEU A 474 -12.16 13.45 -16.65
N LYS A 475 -10.98 12.89 -16.39
CA LYS A 475 -9.68 13.49 -16.71
C LYS A 475 -8.73 12.43 -17.24
N SER A 476 -7.81 12.82 -18.11
CA SER A 476 -6.60 12.01 -18.37
C SER A 476 -5.67 12.11 -17.17
N ILE A 477 -4.95 11.03 -16.84
CA ILE A 477 -3.92 11.06 -15.80
C ILE A 477 -2.75 11.99 -16.18
N VAL A 478 -2.48 12.14 -17.49
CA VAL A 478 -1.51 13.10 -18.03
C VAL A 478 -2.26 14.23 -18.73
N MET A 479 -2.02 15.46 -18.30
CA MET A 479 -2.40 16.64 -19.08
C MET A 479 -1.31 16.94 -20.10
N LYS A 480 -1.61 16.69 -21.37
CA LYS A 480 -0.74 17.05 -22.49
C LYS A 480 -1.19 18.39 -23.07
N ILE A 481 -0.59 19.47 -22.58
CA ILE A 481 -0.68 20.79 -23.21
C ILE A 481 0.69 21.14 -23.80
N PRO A 482 0.76 21.77 -24.99
CA PRO A 482 2.02 22.24 -25.53
C PRO A 482 2.59 23.35 -24.63
N PHE A 483 3.91 23.47 -24.56
CA PHE A 483 4.52 24.52 -23.74
C PHE A 483 4.33 25.94 -24.33
N THR A 484 4.01 26.03 -25.62
CA THR A 484 3.73 27.27 -26.32
C THR A 484 2.68 27.07 -27.41
N LEU A 485 1.84 28.10 -27.60
CA LEU A 485 0.93 28.23 -28.76
C LEU A 485 1.47 29.22 -29.80
N LEU A 486 2.69 29.73 -29.63
CA LEU A 486 3.30 30.74 -30.51
C LEU A 486 4.01 30.15 -31.73
N ALA A 487 4.13 28.83 -31.81
CA ALA A 487 4.73 28.11 -32.91
C ALA A 487 3.83 26.94 -33.32
N GLU A 488 3.74 26.71 -34.63
CA GLU A 488 2.96 25.59 -35.19
C GLU A 488 3.75 24.28 -35.06
N GLY A 489 3.04 23.17 -34.87
CA GLY A 489 3.66 21.84 -34.86
C GLY A 489 4.47 21.50 -33.61
N VAL A 490 4.46 22.33 -32.56
CA VAL A 490 5.16 22.04 -31.29
C VAL A 490 4.56 20.80 -30.62
N THR A 491 5.34 19.73 -30.54
CA THR A 491 4.96 18.47 -29.88
C THR A 491 5.47 18.37 -28.44
N ILE A 492 6.31 19.31 -27.99
CA ILE A 492 6.92 19.28 -26.65
C ILE A 492 5.87 19.65 -25.59
N PRO A 493 5.60 18.77 -24.61
CA PRO A 493 4.68 19.06 -23.51
C PRO A 493 5.20 20.16 -22.59
N PHE A 494 4.28 20.92 -22.02
CA PHE A 494 4.56 21.96 -21.02
C PHE A 494 5.44 21.47 -19.87
N ILE A 495 5.16 20.29 -19.33
CA ILE A 495 5.93 19.77 -18.19
C ILE A 495 7.37 19.40 -18.58
N ASP A 496 7.60 18.97 -19.82
CA ASP A 496 8.94 18.61 -20.29
C ASP A 496 9.79 19.85 -20.51
N HIS A 497 9.20 20.93 -21.03
CA HIS A 497 9.82 22.25 -21.09
C HIS A 497 10.21 22.76 -19.70
N VAL A 498 9.28 22.77 -18.72
CA VAL A 498 9.58 23.20 -17.34
C VAL A 498 10.74 22.38 -16.74
N ARG A 499 10.78 21.07 -16.98
CA ARG A 499 11.87 20.20 -16.52
C ARG A 499 13.20 20.53 -17.21
N ALA A 500 13.19 20.70 -18.54
CA ALA A 500 14.36 21.01 -19.33
C ALA A 500 14.99 22.33 -18.87
N VAL A 501 14.19 23.40 -18.80
CA VAL A 501 14.65 24.73 -18.38
C VAL A 501 15.15 24.72 -16.94
N CYS A 502 14.46 24.06 -16.01
CA CYS A 502 14.93 23.94 -14.63
C CYS A 502 16.29 23.20 -14.54
N ARG A 503 16.47 22.10 -15.29
CA ARG A 503 17.75 21.38 -15.35
C ARG A 503 18.86 22.22 -15.99
N LEU A 504 18.55 23.00 -17.02
CA LEU A 504 19.50 23.95 -17.62
C LEU A 504 19.92 25.02 -16.61
N CYS A 505 18.99 25.55 -15.83
CA CYS A 505 19.28 26.51 -14.75
C CYS A 505 20.24 25.91 -13.71
N ILE A 506 19.97 24.69 -13.26
CA ILE A 506 20.80 23.95 -12.29
C ILE A 506 22.21 23.73 -12.87
N ALA A 507 22.30 23.21 -14.09
CA ALA A 507 23.59 22.94 -14.74
C ALA A 507 24.40 24.22 -14.95
N THR A 508 23.74 25.32 -15.35
CA THR A 508 24.36 26.63 -15.51
C THR A 508 24.91 27.14 -14.19
N GLU A 509 24.13 27.06 -13.11
CA GLU A 509 24.57 27.48 -11.79
C GLU A 509 25.74 26.63 -11.26
N ASP A 510 25.70 25.32 -11.46
CA ASP A 510 26.78 24.39 -11.10
C ASP A 510 28.08 24.75 -11.84
N VAL A 511 28.04 24.92 -13.16
CA VAL A 511 29.22 25.30 -13.97
C VAL A 511 29.78 26.64 -13.52
N LEU A 512 28.93 27.66 -13.39
CA LEU A 512 29.37 29.00 -12.99
C LEU A 512 29.93 29.01 -11.56
N LYS A 513 29.36 28.22 -10.64
CA LYS A 513 29.87 28.07 -9.28
C LYS A 513 31.24 27.40 -9.26
N THR A 514 31.42 26.33 -10.03
CA THR A 514 32.70 25.60 -10.11
C THR A 514 33.81 26.45 -10.72
N ILE A 515 33.52 27.15 -11.82
CA ILE A 515 34.55 27.91 -12.57
C ILE A 515 34.79 29.30 -11.96
N HIS A 516 33.73 30.05 -11.64
CA HIS A 516 33.88 31.43 -11.18
C HIS A 516 33.97 31.57 -9.65
N GLN A 517 33.48 30.59 -8.88
CA GLN A 517 33.50 30.60 -7.42
C GLN A 517 32.89 31.90 -6.86
N GLU A 518 33.56 32.57 -5.92
CA GLU A 518 33.12 33.83 -5.29
C GLU A 518 33.34 35.07 -6.18
N ARG A 519 33.95 34.92 -7.37
CA ARG A 519 34.26 36.06 -8.27
C ARG A 519 33.05 36.58 -9.06
N ARG A 520 31.84 36.13 -8.73
CA ARG A 520 30.59 36.52 -9.38
C ARG A 520 29.52 36.86 -8.34
N THR A 521 28.47 37.55 -8.79
CA THR A 521 27.29 37.78 -7.95
C THR A 521 26.72 36.44 -7.45
N PRO A 522 26.49 36.30 -6.13
CA PRO A 522 25.88 35.09 -5.56
C PRO A 522 24.50 34.81 -6.18
N VAL A 523 24.21 33.53 -6.39
CA VAL A 523 22.91 33.04 -6.86
C VAL A 523 22.29 32.24 -5.72
N ASN A 524 21.05 32.55 -5.36
CA ASN A 524 20.27 31.72 -4.45
C ASN A 524 19.68 30.53 -5.24
N ARG A 525 20.25 29.34 -5.03
CA ARG A 525 19.86 28.13 -5.76
C ARG A 525 18.39 27.75 -5.53
N ASP A 526 17.86 27.95 -4.32
CA ASP A 526 16.47 27.63 -4.01
C ASP A 526 15.52 28.58 -4.73
N VAL A 527 15.84 29.87 -4.79
CA VAL A 527 15.08 30.87 -5.56
C VAL A 527 15.15 30.56 -7.06
N LEU A 528 16.31 30.18 -7.59
CA LEU A 528 16.48 29.80 -8.98
C LEU A 528 15.63 28.58 -9.35
N ILE A 529 15.69 27.51 -8.55
CA ILE A 529 14.91 26.29 -8.80
C ILE A 529 13.41 26.55 -8.64
N ALA A 530 13.00 27.24 -7.57
CA ALA A 530 11.59 27.57 -7.36
C ALA A 530 11.05 28.50 -8.46
N GLY A 531 11.83 29.51 -8.86
CA GLY A 531 11.53 30.39 -9.99
C GLY A 531 11.39 29.62 -11.28
N ALA A 532 12.32 28.70 -11.58
CA ALA A 532 12.27 27.91 -12.79
C ALA A 532 11.06 26.97 -12.88
N LEU A 533 10.65 26.39 -11.75
CA LEU A 533 9.47 25.53 -11.69
C LEU A 533 8.15 26.30 -11.78
N LEU A 534 8.14 27.59 -11.43
CA LEU A 534 6.92 28.39 -11.33
C LEU A 534 6.78 29.48 -12.40
N ALA A 535 7.85 29.80 -13.15
CA ALA A 535 7.87 30.90 -14.13
C ALA A 535 6.69 30.88 -15.10
N ASP A 536 6.31 29.69 -15.56
CA ASP A 536 5.21 29.52 -16.50
C ASP A 536 3.91 29.00 -15.87
N VAL A 537 3.79 28.98 -14.54
CA VAL A 537 2.58 28.43 -13.88
C VAL A 537 1.29 29.12 -14.34
N GLY A 538 1.37 30.39 -14.74
CA GLY A 538 0.27 31.16 -15.30
C GLY A 538 -0.26 30.64 -16.65
N LYS A 539 0.51 29.84 -17.40
CA LYS A 539 0.07 29.24 -18.67
C LYS A 539 -1.11 28.30 -18.47
N LEU A 540 -1.23 27.69 -17.28
CA LEU A 540 -2.37 26.85 -16.90
C LEU A 540 -3.69 27.62 -16.81
N LEU A 541 -3.65 28.95 -16.69
CA LEU A 541 -4.82 29.83 -16.77
C LEU A 541 -4.99 30.45 -18.17
N GLU A 542 -3.88 30.64 -18.90
CA GLU A 542 -3.93 31.16 -20.28
C GLU A 542 -4.54 30.16 -21.27
N TYR A 543 -4.43 28.86 -21.00
CA TYR A 543 -4.87 27.82 -21.92
C TYR A 543 -6.18 27.21 -21.46
N GLU A 544 -7.01 26.84 -22.43
CA GLU A 544 -8.21 26.04 -22.20
C GLU A 544 -8.27 24.92 -23.24
N ILE A 545 -8.92 23.81 -22.87
CA ILE A 545 -9.13 22.68 -23.77
C ILE A 545 -10.59 22.71 -24.22
N VAL A 546 -10.82 22.98 -25.50
CA VAL A 546 -12.15 22.98 -26.12
C VAL A 546 -12.15 21.94 -27.23
N ASN A 547 -13.08 20.97 -27.13
CA ASN A 547 -13.19 19.85 -28.07
C ASN A 547 -11.86 19.12 -28.33
N GLY A 548 -11.08 18.90 -27.26
CA GLY A 548 -9.78 18.21 -27.32
C GLY A 548 -8.62 19.02 -27.91
N LYS A 549 -8.84 20.28 -28.31
CA LYS A 549 -7.80 21.19 -28.77
C LYS A 549 -7.42 22.20 -27.68
N VAL A 550 -6.13 22.40 -27.49
CA VAL A 550 -5.62 23.44 -26.59
C VAL A 550 -5.68 24.77 -27.33
N ILE A 551 -6.44 25.72 -26.79
CA ILE A 551 -6.58 27.07 -27.34
C ILE A 551 -6.28 28.10 -26.25
N LYS A 552 -6.13 29.35 -26.66
CA LYS A 552 -5.98 30.47 -25.73
C LYS A 552 -7.32 30.83 -25.11
N SER A 553 -7.39 30.76 -23.77
CA SER A 553 -8.58 31.03 -22.98
C SER A 553 -8.99 32.49 -23.03
N ASP A 554 -10.25 32.79 -22.72
CA ASP A 554 -10.72 34.17 -22.59
C ASP A 554 -9.93 34.93 -21.53
N PHE A 555 -9.55 34.28 -20.42
CA PHE A 555 -8.65 34.87 -19.42
C PHE A 555 -7.27 35.21 -20.01
N GLY A 556 -6.66 34.27 -20.74
CA GLY A 556 -5.35 34.44 -21.36
C GLY A 556 -5.29 35.55 -22.42
N ARG A 557 -6.43 35.89 -23.04
CA ARG A 557 -6.53 37.01 -24.00
C ARG A 557 -6.29 38.36 -23.32
N TYR A 558 -6.70 38.51 -22.06
CA TYR A 558 -6.53 39.75 -21.30
C TYR A 558 -5.24 39.77 -20.48
N LEU A 559 -4.88 38.66 -19.84
CA LEU A 559 -3.75 38.60 -18.92
C LEU A 559 -2.76 37.50 -19.27
N ARG A 560 -1.50 37.89 -19.49
CA ARG A 560 -0.42 36.95 -19.81
C ARG A 560 0.14 36.22 -18.58
N HIS A 561 0.76 35.07 -18.82
CA HIS A 561 1.23 34.09 -17.86
C HIS A 561 2.26 34.61 -16.85
N PRO A 562 3.13 35.59 -17.17
CA PRO A 562 4.01 36.17 -16.16
C PRO A 562 3.18 36.89 -15.08
N PHE A 563 2.16 37.66 -15.48
CA PHE A 563 1.31 38.40 -14.54
C PHE A 563 0.39 37.47 -13.75
N SER A 564 -0.28 36.53 -14.41
CA SER A 564 -1.15 35.57 -13.72
C SER A 564 -0.33 34.62 -12.84
N GLY A 565 0.90 34.27 -13.26
CA GLY A 565 1.86 33.52 -12.47
C GLY A 565 2.28 34.25 -11.20
N VAL A 566 2.62 35.54 -11.28
CA VAL A 566 2.88 36.38 -10.10
C VAL A 566 1.66 36.47 -9.20
N GLY A 567 0.45 36.63 -9.75
CA GLY A 567 -0.79 36.65 -8.98
C GLY A 567 -1.04 35.35 -8.21
N LEU A 568 -0.79 34.20 -8.84
CA LEU A 568 -0.85 32.88 -8.19
C LEU A 568 0.22 32.75 -7.10
N ALA A 569 1.46 33.12 -7.39
CA ALA A 569 2.57 33.07 -6.44
C ALA A 569 2.29 33.95 -5.21
N PHE A 570 1.79 35.16 -5.42
CA PHE A 570 1.38 36.09 -4.37
C PHE A 570 0.27 35.50 -3.49
N LYS A 571 -0.79 34.97 -4.10
CA LYS A 571 -1.91 34.34 -3.38
C LYS A 571 -1.44 33.20 -2.45
N HIS A 572 -0.38 32.49 -2.83
CA HIS A 572 0.16 31.35 -2.09
C HIS A 572 1.38 31.69 -1.22
N GLY A 573 1.70 32.97 -1.03
CA GLY A 573 2.79 33.40 -0.15
C GLY A 573 4.18 32.97 -0.61
N VAL A 574 4.36 32.78 -1.93
CA VAL A 574 5.69 32.52 -2.51
C VAL A 574 6.57 33.76 -2.32
N PRO A 575 7.87 33.66 -2.02
CA PRO A 575 8.73 34.84 -1.79
C PRO A 575 8.82 35.78 -3.01
N GLU A 576 8.97 37.08 -2.77
CA GLU A 576 9.07 38.12 -3.81
C GLU A 576 10.24 37.89 -4.77
N ALA A 577 11.34 37.30 -4.29
CA ALA A 577 12.49 36.95 -5.12
C ALA A 577 12.13 35.91 -6.21
N VAL A 578 11.28 34.95 -5.87
CA VAL A 578 10.75 33.96 -6.83
C VAL A 578 9.73 34.62 -7.75
N MET A 579 8.84 35.47 -7.19
CA MET A 579 7.89 36.24 -8.01
C MET A 579 8.61 37.13 -9.03
N HIS A 580 9.78 37.68 -8.69
CA HIS A 580 10.58 38.49 -9.61
C HIS A 580 11.08 37.68 -10.81
N VAL A 581 11.50 36.42 -10.60
CA VAL A 581 11.83 35.49 -11.71
C VAL A 581 10.60 35.28 -12.60
N ILE A 582 9.44 34.99 -12.01
CA ILE A 582 8.17 34.81 -12.74
C ILE A 582 7.81 36.08 -13.53
N ALA A 583 7.95 37.26 -12.94
CA ALA A 583 7.60 38.53 -13.58
C ALA A 583 8.50 38.87 -14.77
N THR A 584 9.80 38.59 -14.65
CA THR A 584 10.81 39.18 -15.55
C THR A 584 11.43 38.21 -16.56
N HIS A 585 11.03 36.94 -16.56
CA HIS A 585 11.60 35.93 -17.46
C HIS A 585 11.24 36.11 -18.93
N SER A 586 10.09 36.70 -19.23
CA SER A 586 9.58 36.85 -20.59
C SER A 586 9.80 38.27 -21.13
N LYS A 587 9.29 38.56 -22.34
CA LYS A 587 9.40 39.90 -22.96
C LYS A 587 8.76 41.01 -22.12
N GLU A 588 7.81 40.69 -21.25
CA GLU A 588 7.21 41.63 -20.30
C GLU A 588 8.21 42.20 -19.30
N GLY A 589 9.26 41.44 -18.98
CA GLY A 589 10.37 41.92 -18.15
C GLY A 589 11.43 42.70 -18.91
N ALA A 590 11.25 42.94 -20.22
CA ALA A 590 12.22 43.68 -21.00
C ALA A 590 12.28 45.15 -20.54
N GLY A 591 13.48 45.62 -20.20
CA GLY A 591 13.69 46.95 -19.62
C GLY A 591 13.77 46.97 -18.09
N GLU A 592 13.34 45.89 -17.42
CA GLU A 592 13.46 45.74 -15.97
C GLU A 592 14.82 45.15 -15.56
N LYS A 593 15.29 45.53 -14.37
CA LYS A 593 16.51 44.95 -13.79
C LYS A 593 16.21 43.54 -13.29
N ARG A 594 16.79 42.52 -13.93
CA ARG A 594 16.68 41.11 -13.52
C ARG A 594 17.60 40.78 -12.34
N SER A 595 17.10 39.98 -11.40
CA SER A 595 17.96 39.32 -10.40
C SER A 595 18.90 38.30 -11.06
N PRO A 596 20.00 37.87 -10.40
CA PRO A 596 20.89 36.83 -10.92
C PRO A 596 20.16 35.55 -11.32
N GLU A 597 19.18 35.12 -10.51
CA GLU A 597 18.34 33.95 -10.77
C GLU A 597 17.48 34.15 -12.02
N SER A 598 16.88 35.34 -12.17
CA SER A 598 16.06 35.69 -13.33
C SER A 598 16.89 35.78 -14.62
N ILE A 599 18.14 36.26 -14.55
CA ILE A 599 19.07 36.25 -15.70
C ILE A 599 19.32 34.81 -16.17
N ILE A 600 19.68 33.91 -15.25
CA ILE A 600 19.94 32.50 -15.59
C ILE A 600 18.69 31.87 -16.18
N PHE A 601 17.53 32.04 -15.52
CA PHE A 601 16.28 31.46 -16.00
C PHE A 601 15.86 32.02 -17.37
N HIS A 602 15.89 33.33 -17.56
CA HIS A 602 15.54 33.98 -18.83
C HIS A 602 16.34 33.39 -20.00
N HIS A 603 17.66 33.24 -19.84
CA HIS A 603 18.49 32.66 -20.90
C HIS A 603 18.24 31.16 -21.09
N ALA A 604 18.06 30.39 -20.02
CA ALA A 604 17.73 28.97 -20.13
C ALA A 604 16.39 28.72 -20.84
N ASP A 605 15.37 29.55 -20.53
CA ASP A 605 14.05 29.51 -21.15
C ASP A 605 14.11 29.86 -22.64
N PHE A 606 14.82 30.92 -23.01
CA PHE A 606 14.98 31.32 -24.41
C PHE A 606 15.80 30.31 -25.23
N ILE A 607 16.82 29.68 -24.64
CA ILE A 607 17.55 28.58 -25.30
C ILE A 607 16.61 27.44 -25.67
N ASP A 608 15.77 26.98 -24.72
CA ASP A 608 14.83 25.89 -24.98
C ASP A 608 13.74 26.33 -25.99
N PHE A 609 13.17 27.53 -25.84
CA PHE A 609 12.11 28.03 -26.73
C PHE A 609 12.59 28.26 -28.17
N GLU A 610 13.74 28.91 -28.37
CA GLU A 610 14.22 29.27 -29.71
C GLU A 610 14.63 28.05 -30.53
N LEU A 611 15.16 27.00 -29.88
CA LEU A 611 15.50 25.74 -30.54
C LEU A 611 14.29 24.91 -30.98
N VAL A 612 13.10 25.20 -30.44
CA VAL A 612 11.85 24.49 -30.77
C VAL A 612 10.96 25.27 -31.74
N LYS A 613 11.12 26.60 -31.78
CA LYS A 613 10.42 27.48 -32.71
C LYS A 613 10.94 27.37 -34.15
N GLY A 614 12.19 26.92 -34.31
CA GLY A 614 12.95 26.90 -35.57
C GLY A 614 12.59 25.79 -36.54
#